data_AF-T0YA07-F1
#
_entry.id   AF-T0YA07-F1
#
_cell.length_a   1.000
_cell.length_b   1.000
_cell.length_c   1.000
_cell.angle_alpha   90.00
_cell.angle_beta   90.00
_cell.angle_gamma   90.00
#
_symmetry.space_group_name_H-M   'P 1'
#
loop_
_entity.id
_entity.type
_entity.pdbx_description
1 polymer ?
#
loop_
_entity_poly.entity_id
_entity_poly.type
_entity_poly.pdbx_seq_one_letter_code
_entity_poly.pdbx_strand_id
1 'polypeptide(L)' 'TSFHLQAVLGSNTYGILSNQYLDAVAQTTRYDVSVTIGDGTFSYDQTTIVEHREWPTAILHTDRNTLKRVSDDA' A
#
# COMPACT_ATOMS: atom_id res chain seq x y z
N THR A 1 -2.59 1.08 -19.21
CA THR A 1 -2.72 -0.19 -18.46
C THR A 1 -3.20 0.09 -17.07
N SER A 2 -4.14 -0.69 -16.54
CA SER A 2 -4.58 -0.58 -15.15
C SER A 2 -4.57 -1.94 -14.48
N PHE A 3 -4.17 -1.97 -13.22
CA PHE A 3 -4.13 -3.18 -12.41
C PHE A 3 -4.29 -2.86 -10.94
N HIS A 4 -4.64 -3.88 -10.17
CA HIS A 4 -4.79 -3.80 -8.73
C HIS A 4 -3.84 -4.78 -8.05
N LEU A 5 -3.21 -4.35 -6.97
CA LEU A 5 -2.36 -5.18 -6.12
C LEU A 5 -2.91 -5.17 -4.70
N GLN A 6 -2.85 -6.33 -4.06
CA GLN A 6 -3.27 -6.52 -2.68
C GLN A 6 -2.19 -7.32 -1.94
N ALA A 7 -1.82 -6.85 -0.75
CA ALA A 7 -1.03 -7.60 0.21
C ALA A 7 -1.84 -7.79 1.49
N VAL A 8 -1.78 -8.99 2.07
CA VAL A 8 -2.51 -9.36 3.29
C VAL A 8 -1.57 -10.09 4.24
N LEU A 9 -1.66 -9.76 5.52
CA LEU A 9 -0.93 -10.47 6.57
C LEU A 9 -1.26 -11.98 6.53
N GLY A 10 -0.22 -12.81 6.55
CA GLY A 10 -0.35 -14.27 6.47
C GLY A 10 -0.55 -14.84 5.06
N SER A 11 -0.57 -14.00 4.00
CA SER A 11 -0.60 -14.51 2.63
C SER A 11 0.71 -15.23 2.27
N ASN A 12 0.59 -16.38 1.59
CA ASN A 12 1.75 -17.14 1.07
C ASN A 12 2.44 -16.40 -0.09
N THR A 13 1.72 -15.53 -0.79
CA THR A 13 2.23 -14.72 -1.90
C THR A 13 1.86 -13.26 -1.67
N TYR A 14 2.82 -12.35 -1.81
CA TYR A 14 2.63 -10.93 -1.53
C TYR A 14 2.14 -10.65 -0.10
N GLY A 15 2.71 -11.37 0.88
CA GLY A 15 2.38 -11.21 2.29
C GLY A 15 3.02 -9.98 2.93
N ILE A 16 2.43 -9.53 4.03
CA ILE A 16 3.00 -8.49 4.89
C ILE A 16 3.79 -9.17 6.02
N LEU A 17 5.00 -8.70 6.26
CA LEU A 17 5.83 -9.10 7.39
C LEU A 17 6.22 -7.87 8.18
N SER A 18 6.24 -8.02 9.50
CA SER A 18 6.58 -6.96 10.44
C SER A 18 7.72 -7.41 11.35
N ASN A 19 8.51 -6.46 11.85
CA ASN A 19 9.38 -6.74 12.98
C ASN A 19 8.54 -6.94 14.26
N GLN A 20 9.16 -7.45 15.33
CA GLN A 20 8.46 -7.77 16.58
C GLN A 20 7.69 -6.59 17.19
N TYR A 21 8.25 -5.38 17.10
CA TYR A 21 7.60 -4.19 17.65
C TYR A 21 6.35 -3.82 16.84
N LEU A 22 6.46 -3.75 15.52
CA LEU A 22 5.34 -3.41 14.64
C LEU A 22 4.25 -4.48 14.73
N ASP A 23 4.61 -5.76 14.79
CA ASP A 23 3.67 -6.86 14.98
C ASP A 23 2.85 -6.72 16.29
N ALA A 24 3.47 -6.23 17.36
CA ALA A 24 2.84 -6.09 18.67
C ALA A 24 2.10 -4.75 18.89
N VAL A 25 2.49 -3.68 18.18
CA VAL A 25 2.05 -2.31 18.49
C VAL A 25 1.33 -1.64 17.32
N ALA A 26 1.76 -1.88 16.08
CA ALA A 26 1.28 -1.20 14.87
C ALA A 26 1.19 -2.19 13.68
N GLN A 27 0.32 -3.18 13.83
CA GLN A 27 -0.07 -4.26 12.91
C GLN A 27 -0.45 -3.80 11.50
N THR A 28 0.45 -3.73 10.51
CA THR A 28 -0.02 -3.60 9.12
C THR A 28 -0.68 -4.92 8.68
N THR A 29 -1.98 -4.92 8.46
CA THR A 29 -2.76 -6.13 8.16
C THR A 29 -3.12 -6.26 6.69
N ARG A 30 -3.24 -5.13 5.99
CA ARG A 30 -3.62 -5.09 4.58
C ARG A 30 -3.07 -3.86 3.87
N TYR A 31 -2.74 -4.05 2.60
CA TYR A 31 -2.39 -2.99 1.67
C TYR A 31 -3.09 -3.22 0.34
N ASP A 32 -3.78 -2.20 -0.15
CA ASP A 32 -4.46 -2.19 -1.44
C ASP A 32 -3.92 -1.04 -2.27
N VAL A 33 -3.63 -1.27 -3.54
CA VAL A 33 -3.33 -0.19 -4.48
C VAL A 33 -3.92 -0.45 -5.85
N SER A 34 -4.59 0.56 -6.39
CA SER A 34 -5.01 0.59 -7.78
C SER A 34 -4.07 1.50 -8.56
N VAL A 35 -3.44 0.95 -9.60
CA VAL A 35 -2.46 1.66 -10.43
C VAL A 35 -3.02 1.84 -11.84
N THR A 36 -2.84 3.03 -12.39
CA THR A 36 -3.10 3.32 -13.81
C THR A 36 -1.87 3.95 -14.44
N ILE A 37 -1.34 3.26 -15.45
CA ILE A 37 -0.22 3.71 -16.29
C ILE A 37 -0.81 4.22 -17.60
N GLY A 38 -0.62 5.51 -17.86
CA GLY A 38 -0.97 6.20 -19.09
C GLY A 38 0.27 6.64 -19.85
N ASP A 39 0.07 7.41 -20.92
CA ASP A 39 1.17 7.96 -21.72
C ASP A 39 1.90 9.06 -20.93
N GLY A 40 3.13 8.75 -20.48
CA GLY A 40 3.91 9.65 -19.62
C GLY A 40 3.33 9.88 -18.21
N THR A 41 2.29 9.15 -17.78
CA THR A 41 1.67 9.32 -16.46
C THR A 41 1.58 8.04 -15.66
N PHE A 42 1.81 8.14 -14.34
CA PHE A 42 1.59 7.06 -13.38
C PHE A 42 0.66 7.57 -12.28
N SER A 43 -0.54 7.01 -12.17
CA SER A 43 -1.49 7.34 -11.11
C SER A 43 -1.68 6.17 -10.17
N TYR A 44 -1.79 6.45 -8.88
CA TYR A 44 -2.12 5.45 -7.87
C TYR A 44 -3.16 5.97 -6.86
N ASP A 45 -3.91 5.03 -6.31
CA ASP A 45 -4.81 5.22 -5.17
C ASP A 45 -4.58 4.03 -4.24
N GLN A 46 -4.08 4.28 -3.03
CA GLN A 46 -3.64 3.26 -2.09
C GLN A 46 -4.28 3.43 -0.71
N THR A 47 -4.51 2.30 -0.04
CA THR A 47 -4.91 2.24 1.37
C THR A 47 -4.07 1.20 2.09
N THR A 48 -3.45 1.61 3.20
CA THR A 48 -2.79 0.73 4.15
C THR A 48 -3.62 0.67 5.42
N ILE A 49 -3.97 -0.54 5.85
CA ILE A 49 -4.70 -0.80 7.10
C ILE A 49 -3.70 -1.15 8.19
N VAL A 50 -3.71 -0.39 9.27
CA VAL A 50 -2.86 -0.60 10.45
C VAL A 50 -3.70 -0.75 11.70
N GLU A 51 -3.57 -1.89 12.37
CA GLU A 51 -4.12 -2.14 13.70
C GLU A 51 -3.13 -1.64 14.75
N HIS A 52 -3.48 -0.59 15.48
CA HIS A 52 -2.62 -0.03 16.52
C HIS A 52 -3.13 -0.40 17.91
N ARG A 53 -2.26 -0.90 18.78
CA ARG A 53 -2.64 -1.42 20.11
C ARG A 53 -3.42 -0.41 20.97
N GLU A 54 -3.09 0.88 20.83
CA GLU A 54 -3.72 1.95 21.62
C GLU A 54 -5.00 2.51 20.98
N TRP A 55 -5.34 2.11 19.75
CA TRP A 55 -6.51 2.63 19.05
C TRP A 55 -7.55 1.52 18.84
N PRO A 56 -8.82 1.76 19.22
CA PRO A 56 -9.86 0.73 19.16
C PRO A 56 -10.35 0.41 17.74
N THR A 57 -9.93 1.21 16.75
CA THR A 57 -10.31 1.09 15.35
C THR A 57 -9.06 1.11 14.48
N ALA A 58 -9.08 0.29 13.42
CA ALA A 58 -8.03 0.27 12.42
C ALA A 58 -7.79 1.67 11.81
N ILE A 59 -6.52 2.00 11.62
CA ILE A 59 -6.10 3.21 10.89
C ILE A 59 -6.20 2.90 9.41
N LEU A 60 -6.92 3.76 8.69
CA LEU A 60 -6.94 3.75 7.24
C LEU A 60 -6.00 4.84 6.73
N HIS A 61 -4.75 4.48 6.48
CA HIS A 61 -3.81 5.39 5.85
C HIS A 61 -4.07 5.37 4.33
N THR A 62 -4.65 6.45 3.81
CA THR A 62 -4.95 6.60 2.39
C THR A 62 -3.96 7.57 1.74
N ASP A 63 -3.54 7.26 0.51
CA ASP A 63 -2.69 8.13 -0.28
C ASP A 63 -3.05 8.02 -1.78
N ARG A 64 -2.94 9.12 -2.50
CA ARG A 64 -3.16 9.15 -3.95
C ARG A 64 -2.31 10.20 -4.62
N ASN A 65 -1.80 9.88 -5.81
CA ASN A 65 -1.06 10.84 -6.61
C ASN A 65 -1.08 10.48 -8.10
N THR A 66 -0.73 11.47 -8.93
CA THR A 66 -0.42 11.31 -10.35
C THR A 66 0.94 11.91 -10.64
N LEU A 67 1.89 11.04 -10.96
CA LEU A 67 3.23 11.40 -11.38
C LEU A 67 3.24 11.60 -12.90
N LYS A 68 4.02 12.58 -13.35
CA LYS A 68 4.35 12.80 -14.76
C LYS A 68 5.80 12.42 -15.01
N ARG A 69 6.05 11.73 -16.10
CA ARG A 69 7.40 11.39 -16.55
C ARG A 69 8.14 12.66 -16.94
N VAL A 70 9.41 12.78 -16.53
CA VAL A 70 10.24 13.98 -16.75
C VAL A 70 11.44 13.72 -17.67
N SER A 71 11.91 12.47 -17.78
CA SER A 71 12.87 12.03 -18.80
C SER A 71 12.70 10.53 -19.07
N ASP A 72 13.26 10.07 -20.20
CA ASP A 72 13.32 8.66 -20.63
C ASP A 72 14.75 8.11 -20.54
N ASP A 73 15.60 8.70 -19.70
CA ASP A 73 17.04 8.39 -19.69
C ASP A 73 17.26 6.89 -19.42
N ALA A 74 17.87 6.22 -20.41
CA ALA A 74 18.16 4.79 -20.45
C ALA A 74 19.46 4.43 -19.74
#